data_AF-A0A2C6A8W3-F1
#
_entry.id   AF-A0A2C6A8W3-F1
#
_cell.length_a   1.000
_cell.length_b   1.000
_cell.length_c   1.000
_cell.angle_alpha   90.00
_cell.angle_beta   90.00
_cell.angle_gamma   90.00
#
_symmetry.space_group_name_H-M   'P 1'
#
loop_
_entity.id
_entity.type
_entity.pdbx_description
1 polymer ?
#
loop_
_entity_poly.entity_id
_entity_poly.type
_entity_poly.pdbx_seq_one_letter_code
_entity_poly.pdbx_strand_id
1 'polypeptide(L)'
;MVIHLGNLRRVEVDEANLRVAYEGGCLWSDVDGALAARGLVIDNLVSLQMVLADGSVVEASETQHPDLFWAMRGAGSMFGVVTRFVSRAHRQGDVWSGTLVFAPDKLGQLVAVTNDLHSRDDLEGHCLALSIGYGPDGTTRALTVVPLFHGPEAEARDYLAGLLRVEAAGSDVRMMTVARLNGLNAKFEHGLRRLMGSCNVTMPLSAAGLQETADMLWSFCDGHGGMGTSAAIVEFFPTRKLREVPQDGTAHANRGDHYDAALSFGWADPALDDEVRQLGRRVREQIVRTTGHGASGGGGGGGDGKAGPAGRYVNMEAEPVRPEEAYGDNVERLRGPKARWDADNVFHSWFGVAG
;
A
#
# COMPACT_ATOMS: atom_id res chain seq x y z
N MET A 1 11.91 -12.69 -22.31
CA MET A 1 10.63 -12.41 -23.03
C MET A 1 9.78 -11.53 -22.13
N VAL A 2 9.04 -10.57 -22.67
CA VAL A 2 8.07 -9.76 -21.91
C VAL A 2 6.67 -10.02 -22.47
N ILE A 3 5.74 -10.45 -21.61
CA ILE A 3 4.32 -10.57 -21.96
C ILE A 3 3.65 -9.25 -21.59
N HIS A 4 3.36 -8.41 -22.59
CA HIS A 4 2.81 -7.08 -22.37
C HIS A 4 1.28 -7.07 -22.44
N LEU A 5 0.63 -6.87 -21.30
CA LEU A 5 -0.84 -6.89 -21.20
C LEU A 5 -1.50 -5.54 -21.50
N GLY A 6 -0.75 -4.47 -21.81
CA GLY A 6 -1.31 -3.11 -21.84
C GLY A 6 -2.43 -2.84 -22.87
N ASN A 7 -2.74 -3.79 -23.76
CA ASN A 7 -3.92 -3.73 -24.65
C ASN A 7 -5.18 -4.38 -24.05
N LEU A 8 -5.04 -5.16 -22.98
CA LEU A 8 -6.11 -5.81 -22.23
C LEU A 8 -6.57 -4.89 -21.08
N ARG A 9 -7.28 -3.81 -21.43
CA ARG A 9 -7.70 -2.73 -20.51
C ARG A 9 -9.21 -2.56 -20.40
N ARG A 10 -9.99 -3.53 -20.84
CA ARG A 10 -11.45 -3.46 -20.75
C ARG A 10 -11.91 -3.61 -19.30
N VAL A 11 -12.88 -2.78 -18.91
CA VAL A 11 -13.59 -2.86 -17.63
C VAL A 11 -15.10 -2.97 -17.91
N GLU A 12 -15.75 -3.91 -17.24
CA GLU A 12 -17.19 -4.15 -17.31
C GLU A 12 -17.80 -4.09 -15.90
N VAL A 13 -18.87 -3.31 -15.74
CA VAL A 13 -19.53 -3.14 -14.44
C VAL A 13 -20.93 -3.73 -14.51
N ASP A 14 -21.21 -4.68 -13.64
CA ASP A 14 -22.54 -5.23 -13.39
C ASP A 14 -23.11 -4.58 -12.12
N GLU A 15 -23.87 -3.50 -12.34
CA GLU A 15 -24.47 -2.72 -11.25
C GLU A 15 -25.54 -3.49 -10.48
N ALA A 16 -26.26 -4.40 -11.16
CA ALA A 16 -27.35 -5.15 -10.54
C ALA A 16 -26.81 -6.12 -9.48
N ASN A 17 -25.64 -6.70 -9.73
CA ASN A 17 -25.01 -7.65 -8.81
C ASN A 17 -23.83 -7.06 -8.03
N LEU A 18 -23.55 -5.76 -8.19
CA LEU A 18 -22.39 -5.08 -7.61
C LEU A 18 -21.08 -5.84 -7.89
N ARG A 19 -20.81 -6.08 -9.17
CA ARG A 19 -19.59 -6.74 -9.64
C ARG A 19 -18.87 -5.90 -10.68
N VAL A 20 -17.57 -6.05 -10.74
CA VAL A 20 -16.71 -5.50 -11.78
C VAL A 20 -15.83 -6.61 -12.34
N ALA A 21 -15.79 -6.73 -13.66
CA ALA A 21 -14.83 -7.54 -14.37
C ALA A 21 -13.83 -6.62 -15.07
N TYR A 22 -12.55 -6.91 -14.96
CA TYR A 22 -11.51 -6.11 -15.59
C TYR A 22 -10.36 -6.97 -16.08
N GLU A 23 -9.80 -6.57 -17.21
CA GLU A 23 -8.73 -7.30 -17.86
C GLU A 23 -7.36 -7.08 -17.17
N GLY A 24 -6.45 -8.04 -17.31
CA GLY A 24 -5.18 -8.08 -16.58
C GLY A 24 -4.18 -6.96 -16.89
N GLY A 25 -4.42 -6.17 -17.94
CA GLY A 25 -3.62 -5.00 -18.29
C GLY A 25 -4.16 -3.66 -17.78
N CYS A 26 -5.31 -3.67 -17.09
CA CYS A 26 -5.88 -2.46 -16.49
C CYS A 26 -4.92 -1.85 -15.46
N LEU A 27 -4.78 -0.53 -15.49
CA LEU A 27 -4.23 0.24 -14.37
C LEU A 27 -5.32 0.47 -13.32
N TRP A 28 -4.92 0.81 -12.10
CA TRP A 28 -5.86 1.23 -11.06
C TRP A 28 -6.76 2.38 -11.51
N SER A 29 -6.24 3.33 -12.30
CA SER A 29 -7.03 4.42 -12.87
C SER A 29 -8.16 3.96 -13.80
N ASP A 30 -7.99 2.84 -14.51
CA ASP A 30 -9.01 2.29 -15.42
C ASP A 30 -10.18 1.75 -14.59
N VAL A 31 -9.86 1.03 -13.49
CA VAL A 31 -10.85 0.46 -12.57
C VAL A 31 -11.51 1.55 -11.72
N ASP A 32 -10.71 2.43 -11.11
CA ASP A 32 -11.19 3.55 -10.30
C ASP A 32 -12.07 4.48 -11.13
N GLY A 33 -11.70 4.77 -12.38
CA GLY A 33 -12.52 5.58 -13.28
C GLY A 33 -13.88 4.94 -13.55
N ALA A 34 -13.91 3.63 -13.84
CA ALA A 34 -15.15 2.89 -14.05
C ALA A 34 -16.01 2.80 -12.78
N LEU A 35 -15.38 2.79 -11.61
CA LEU A 35 -16.04 2.69 -10.31
C LEU A 35 -16.18 4.03 -9.58
N ALA A 36 -15.82 5.15 -10.20
CA ALA A 36 -15.79 6.47 -9.56
C ALA A 36 -17.12 6.90 -8.93
N ALA A 37 -18.23 6.41 -9.48
CA ALA A 37 -19.59 6.63 -8.97
C ALA A 37 -20.18 5.39 -8.25
N ARG A 38 -19.38 4.34 -8.03
CA ARG A 38 -19.87 2.96 -7.88
C ARG A 38 -19.10 2.06 -6.88
N GLY A 39 -17.83 2.34 -6.51
CA GLY A 39 -17.16 1.64 -5.38
C GLY A 39 -15.66 1.36 -5.39
N LEU A 40 -15.16 0.82 -4.26
CA LEU A 40 -13.79 0.32 -4.09
C LEU A 40 -13.66 -1.21 -4.22
N VAL A 41 -12.45 -1.67 -4.55
CA VAL A 41 -12.07 -3.09 -4.69
C VAL A 41 -10.83 -3.39 -3.85
N ILE A 42 -11.00 -3.92 -2.64
CA ILE A 42 -9.93 -4.63 -1.89
C ILE A 42 -10.57 -5.75 -1.05
N ASP A 43 -9.95 -6.93 -1.00
CA ASP A 43 -10.51 -8.18 -0.42
C ASP A 43 -11.87 -8.62 -1.01
N ASN A 44 -12.10 -8.32 -2.29
CA ASN A 44 -13.39 -8.55 -2.97
C ASN A 44 -13.30 -9.45 -4.21
N LEU A 45 -12.15 -10.08 -4.47
CA LEU A 45 -11.98 -10.95 -5.62
C LEU A 45 -12.95 -12.14 -5.54
N VAL A 46 -13.70 -12.37 -6.60
CA VAL A 46 -14.68 -13.46 -6.75
C VAL A 46 -14.09 -14.59 -7.59
N SER A 47 -13.43 -14.24 -8.70
CA SER A 47 -12.75 -15.18 -9.57
C SER A 47 -11.69 -14.48 -10.42
N LEU A 48 -10.83 -15.28 -11.04
CA LEU A 48 -9.88 -14.82 -12.05
C LEU A 48 -9.75 -15.86 -13.16
N GLN A 49 -9.41 -15.39 -14.36
CA GLN A 49 -8.99 -16.21 -15.49
C GLN A 49 -7.49 -16.01 -15.70
N MET A 50 -6.74 -17.09 -15.91
CA MET A 50 -5.30 -16.99 -16.15
C MET A 50 -4.76 -18.02 -17.14
N VAL A 51 -3.66 -17.66 -17.79
CA VAL A 51 -2.85 -18.54 -18.64
C VAL A 51 -1.70 -19.11 -17.80
N LEU A 52 -1.58 -20.44 -17.78
CA LEU A 52 -0.55 -21.18 -17.06
C LEU A 52 0.72 -21.38 -17.89
N ALA A 53 1.75 -21.97 -17.27
CA ALA A 53 3.05 -22.21 -17.90
C ALA A 53 2.97 -23.13 -19.13
N ASP A 54 2.02 -24.08 -19.13
CA ASP A 54 1.75 -24.99 -20.24
C ASP A 54 0.88 -24.37 -21.34
N GLY A 55 0.46 -23.11 -21.19
CA GLY A 55 -0.40 -22.38 -22.11
C GLY A 55 -1.90 -22.65 -21.94
N SER A 56 -2.31 -23.50 -21.00
CA SER A 56 -3.73 -23.73 -20.70
C SER A 56 -4.36 -22.50 -20.04
N VAL A 57 -5.66 -22.32 -20.25
CA VAL A 57 -6.47 -21.26 -19.64
C VAL A 57 -7.34 -21.86 -18.56
N VAL A 58 -7.24 -21.33 -17.34
CA VAL A 58 -8.01 -21.80 -16.18
C VAL A 58 -8.79 -20.66 -15.52
N GLU A 59 -9.90 -21.02 -14.88
CA GLU A 59 -10.68 -20.12 -14.02
C GLU A 59 -10.50 -20.55 -12.57
N ALA A 60 -10.09 -19.63 -11.70
CA ALA A 60 -9.90 -19.89 -10.27
C ALA A 60 -10.90 -19.07 -9.45
N SER A 61 -11.57 -19.73 -8.49
CA SER A 61 -12.55 -19.18 -7.56
C SER A 61 -12.60 -20.04 -6.29
N GLU A 62 -13.46 -19.70 -5.32
CA GLU A 62 -13.67 -20.55 -4.13
C GLU A 62 -14.21 -21.95 -4.47
N THR A 63 -14.88 -22.11 -5.62
CA THR A 63 -15.50 -23.38 -6.03
C THR A 63 -14.76 -24.08 -7.17
N GLN A 64 -13.78 -23.43 -7.79
CA GLN A 64 -13.01 -23.98 -8.91
C GLN A 64 -11.52 -23.65 -8.74
N HIS A 65 -10.66 -24.66 -8.68
CA HIS A 65 -9.23 -24.49 -8.37
C HIS A 65 -8.98 -23.61 -7.11
N PRO A 66 -9.60 -23.95 -5.95
CA PRO A 66 -9.56 -23.11 -4.76
C PRO A 66 -8.17 -22.93 -4.16
N ASP A 67 -7.26 -23.87 -4.40
CA ASP A 67 -5.85 -23.78 -4.02
C ASP A 67 -5.12 -22.68 -4.80
N LEU A 68 -5.34 -22.62 -6.11
CA LEU A 68 -4.81 -21.56 -6.98
C LEU A 68 -5.46 -20.20 -6.64
N PHE A 69 -6.78 -20.18 -6.42
CA PHE A 69 -7.50 -18.97 -6.03
C PHE A 69 -7.03 -18.39 -4.70
N TRP A 70 -6.78 -19.26 -3.71
CA TRP A 70 -6.17 -18.85 -2.44
C TRP A 70 -4.80 -18.22 -2.66
N ALA A 71 -3.95 -18.85 -3.48
CA ALA A 71 -2.58 -18.39 -3.73
C ALA A 71 -2.55 -17.03 -4.44
N MET A 72 -3.38 -16.86 -5.47
CA MET A 72 -3.45 -15.61 -6.26
C MET A 72 -3.95 -14.40 -5.46
N ARG A 73 -4.59 -14.60 -4.30
CA ARG A 73 -4.96 -13.52 -3.37
C ARG A 73 -3.79 -13.11 -2.46
N GLY A 74 -2.63 -12.84 -3.06
CA GLY A 74 -1.45 -12.30 -2.35
C GLY A 74 -0.09 -12.66 -2.95
N ALA A 75 0.02 -13.72 -3.74
CA ALA A 75 1.29 -14.18 -4.30
C ALA A 75 1.70 -13.52 -5.64
N GLY A 76 1.03 -12.44 -6.03
CA GLY A 76 1.35 -11.69 -7.25
C GLY A 76 1.32 -12.55 -8.52
N SER A 77 2.38 -12.47 -9.33
CA SER A 77 2.48 -13.12 -10.64
C SER A 77 3.12 -14.53 -10.60
N MET A 78 3.08 -15.22 -9.46
CA MET A 78 3.86 -16.44 -9.22
C MET A 78 3.39 -17.68 -10.01
N PHE A 79 2.14 -17.70 -10.50
CA PHE A 79 1.52 -18.92 -11.03
C PHE A 79 1.07 -18.82 -12.49
N GLY A 80 1.19 -17.64 -13.11
CA GLY A 80 0.72 -17.41 -14.47
C GLY A 80 0.36 -15.97 -14.78
N VAL A 81 -0.23 -15.79 -15.96
CA VAL A 81 -0.66 -14.50 -16.47
C VAL A 81 -2.17 -14.37 -16.29
N VAL A 82 -2.61 -13.55 -15.35
CA VAL A 82 -4.04 -13.24 -15.19
C VAL A 82 -4.50 -12.39 -16.36
N THR A 83 -5.53 -12.84 -17.08
CA THR A 83 -6.13 -12.15 -18.21
C THR A 83 -7.40 -11.40 -17.83
N ARG A 84 -8.12 -11.86 -16.80
CA ARG A 84 -9.34 -11.24 -16.30
C ARG A 84 -9.51 -11.46 -14.80
N PHE A 85 -9.94 -10.43 -14.10
CA PHE A 85 -10.39 -10.48 -12.71
C PHE A 85 -11.89 -10.22 -12.66
N VAL A 86 -12.57 -10.81 -11.66
CA VAL A 86 -13.94 -10.45 -11.28
C VAL A 86 -13.95 -10.16 -9.79
N SER A 87 -14.38 -8.96 -9.40
CA SER A 87 -14.44 -8.51 -8.01
C SER A 87 -15.82 -8.00 -7.63
N ARG A 88 -16.17 -8.06 -6.35
CA ARG A 88 -17.32 -7.34 -5.79
C ARG A 88 -17.01 -5.84 -5.75
N ALA A 89 -18.03 -5.03 -6.00
CA ALA A 89 -18.00 -3.58 -5.86
C ALA A 89 -18.90 -3.15 -4.69
N HIS A 90 -18.67 -1.96 -4.16
CA HIS A 90 -19.40 -1.42 -3.00
C HIS A 90 -19.87 -0.01 -3.28
N ARG A 91 -21.15 0.30 -3.13
CA ARG A 91 -21.62 1.67 -3.36
C ARG A 91 -20.82 2.66 -2.50
N GLN A 92 -20.31 3.70 -3.15
CA GLN A 92 -19.45 4.69 -2.51
C GLN A 92 -19.88 6.09 -2.94
N GLY A 93 -20.09 6.95 -1.93
CA GLY A 93 -20.34 8.37 -2.14
C GLY A 93 -19.05 9.18 -2.22
N ASP A 94 -19.21 10.50 -2.27
CA ASP A 94 -18.08 11.41 -2.17
C ASP A 94 -17.38 11.28 -0.81
N VAL A 95 -16.08 11.58 -0.82
CA VAL A 95 -15.23 11.71 0.36
C VAL A 95 -14.78 13.15 0.52
N TRP A 96 -14.59 13.56 1.76
CA TRP A 96 -13.88 14.80 2.06
C TRP A 96 -12.38 14.47 2.15
N SER A 97 -11.58 15.03 1.24
CA SER A 97 -10.16 14.70 1.13
C SER A 97 -9.38 15.81 0.41
N GLY A 98 -8.05 15.73 0.48
CA GLY A 98 -7.12 16.60 -0.25
C GLY A 98 -5.77 16.59 0.44
N THR A 99 -4.89 17.51 0.05
CA THR A 99 -3.58 17.73 0.64
C THR A 99 -3.62 18.95 1.56
N LEU A 100 -3.18 18.75 2.80
CA LEU A 100 -2.77 19.80 3.72
C LEU A 100 -1.25 19.85 3.75
N VAL A 101 -0.67 21.03 3.64
CA VAL A 101 0.78 21.24 3.67
C VAL A 101 1.13 21.99 4.94
N PHE A 102 2.10 21.49 5.69
CA PHE A 102 2.55 22.07 6.95
C PHE A 102 4.06 22.31 6.93
N ALA A 103 4.49 23.31 7.69
CA ALA A 103 5.90 23.54 7.95
C ALA A 103 6.49 22.43 8.84
N PRO A 104 7.81 22.14 8.72
CA PRO A 104 8.47 21.08 9.49
C PRO A 104 8.29 21.16 11.02
N ASP A 105 8.17 22.36 11.58
CA ASP A 105 7.98 22.59 13.02
C ASP A 105 6.64 22.04 13.56
N LYS A 106 5.71 21.66 12.67
CA LYS A 106 4.41 21.09 13.05
C LYS A 106 4.44 19.58 13.27
N LEU A 107 5.55 18.89 13.02
CA LEU A 107 5.62 17.42 13.08
C LEU A 107 5.11 16.85 14.41
N GLY A 108 5.54 17.42 15.54
CA GLY A 108 5.08 16.98 16.86
C GLY A 108 3.57 17.13 17.06
N GLN A 109 2.96 18.21 16.54
CA GLN A 109 1.52 18.43 16.63
C GLN A 109 0.76 17.44 15.75
N LEU A 110 1.24 17.19 14.53
CA LEU A 110 0.64 16.22 13.61
C LEU A 110 0.72 14.80 14.17
N VAL A 111 1.85 14.41 14.76
CA VAL A 111 1.99 13.11 15.45
C VAL A 111 1.00 12.98 16.60
N ALA A 112 0.81 14.03 17.41
CA ALA A 112 -0.18 14.02 18.48
C ALA A 112 -1.61 13.86 17.95
N VAL A 113 -1.97 14.58 16.87
CA VAL A 113 -3.27 14.45 16.20
C VAL A 113 -3.48 13.03 15.66
N THR A 114 -2.47 12.44 15.02
CA THR A 114 -2.55 11.08 14.49
C THR A 114 -2.73 10.04 15.60
N ASN A 115 -1.99 10.16 16.70
CA ASN A 115 -2.12 9.28 17.85
C ASN A 115 -3.51 9.41 18.51
N ASP A 116 -4.03 10.63 18.61
CA ASP A 116 -5.40 10.88 19.12
C ASP A 116 -6.44 10.21 18.22
N LEU A 117 -6.37 10.41 16.89
CA LEU A 117 -7.29 9.78 15.93
C LEU A 117 -7.29 8.25 16.03
N HIS A 118 -6.10 7.63 16.14
CA HIS A 118 -5.99 6.19 16.32
C HIS A 118 -6.65 5.68 17.62
N SER A 119 -6.67 6.49 18.68
CA SER A 119 -7.20 6.10 19.99
C SER A 119 -8.73 6.14 20.11
N ARG A 120 -9.44 6.60 19.09
CA ARG A 120 -10.91 6.76 19.10
C ARG A 120 -11.62 5.45 18.75
N ASP A 121 -12.76 5.21 19.41
CA ASP A 121 -13.55 3.97 19.26
C ASP A 121 -14.30 3.85 17.92
N ASP A 122 -14.49 4.95 17.16
CA ASP A 122 -15.15 4.93 15.85
C ASP A 122 -14.12 4.95 14.71
N LEU A 123 -13.62 3.75 14.40
CA LEU A 123 -12.60 3.55 13.38
C LEU A 123 -13.18 3.52 11.97
N GLU A 124 -14.49 3.58 11.71
CA GLU A 124 -14.98 3.34 10.34
C GLU A 124 -14.86 4.57 9.44
N GLY A 125 -14.51 4.34 8.16
CA GLY A 125 -14.68 5.34 7.11
C GLY A 125 -13.70 6.51 7.10
N HIS A 126 -12.55 6.44 7.77
CA HIS A 126 -11.52 7.48 7.64
C HIS A 126 -10.11 6.91 7.47
N CYS A 127 -9.28 7.62 6.72
CA CYS A 127 -7.87 7.32 6.52
C CYS A 127 -7.06 8.61 6.62
N LEU A 128 -5.79 8.51 6.99
CA LEU A 128 -4.86 9.63 7.04
C LEU A 128 -3.52 9.14 6.50
N ALA A 129 -2.91 9.86 5.56
CA ALA A 129 -1.49 9.66 5.24
C ALA A 129 -0.69 10.86 5.74
N LEU A 130 0.32 10.63 6.57
CA LEU A 130 1.29 11.65 7.01
C LEU A 130 2.60 11.42 6.28
N SER A 131 3.01 12.37 5.46
CA SER A 131 4.24 12.32 4.67
C SER A 131 5.26 13.33 5.19
N ILE A 132 6.51 12.87 5.28
CA ILE A 132 7.70 13.68 5.50
C ILE A 132 8.44 13.75 4.17
N GLY A 133 8.58 14.95 3.60
CA GLY A 133 9.22 15.12 2.30
C GLY A 133 9.30 16.58 1.91
N TYR A 134 8.88 16.89 0.69
CA TYR A 134 8.93 18.24 0.13
C TYR A 134 7.55 18.70 -0.31
N GLY A 135 7.37 20.02 -0.36
CA GLY A 135 6.18 20.62 -0.94
C GLY A 135 6.10 20.41 -2.45
N PRO A 136 5.01 20.86 -3.10
CA PRO A 136 4.82 20.72 -4.54
C PRO A 136 5.93 21.37 -5.41
N ASP A 137 6.73 22.27 -4.84
CA ASP A 137 7.89 22.87 -5.50
C ASP A 137 9.12 21.95 -5.57
N GLY A 138 9.08 20.80 -4.88
CA GLY A 138 10.17 19.83 -4.82
C GLY A 138 11.44 20.33 -4.12
N THR A 139 11.38 21.43 -3.38
CA THR A 139 12.58 22.05 -2.77
C THR A 139 12.34 22.53 -1.34
N THR A 140 11.11 22.94 -1.01
CA THR A 140 10.77 23.34 0.35
C THR A 140 10.45 22.10 1.18
N ARG A 141 11.23 21.86 2.25
CA ARG A 141 10.92 20.81 3.25
C ARG A 141 9.50 21.03 3.77
N ALA A 142 8.67 20.00 3.70
CA ALA A 142 7.29 20.08 4.13
C ALA A 142 6.82 18.77 4.72
N LEU A 143 5.76 18.88 5.51
CA LEU A 143 4.94 17.76 5.92
C LEU A 143 3.65 17.84 5.12
N THR A 144 3.23 16.75 4.49
CA THR A 144 1.92 16.70 3.83
C THR A 144 1.02 15.71 4.52
N VAL A 145 -0.24 16.09 4.68
CA VAL A 145 -1.27 15.23 5.26
C VAL A 145 -2.40 15.08 4.27
N VAL A 146 -2.75 13.84 3.96
CA VAL A 146 -3.91 13.51 3.13
C VAL A 146 -4.96 12.82 4.02
N PRO A 147 -5.91 13.57 4.60
CA PRO A 147 -7.06 12.96 5.25
C PRO A 147 -8.04 12.48 4.19
N LEU A 148 -8.71 11.37 4.47
CA LEU A 148 -9.85 10.86 3.72
C LEU A 148 -10.95 10.59 4.74
N PHE A 149 -12.12 11.18 4.54
CA PHE A 149 -13.30 10.92 5.36
C PHE A 149 -14.49 10.58 4.47
N HIS A 150 -15.15 9.45 4.76
CA HIS A 150 -16.38 9.04 4.12
C HIS A 150 -17.58 9.71 4.79
N GLY A 151 -18.21 10.67 4.11
CA GLY A 151 -19.39 11.35 4.61
C GLY A 151 -19.43 12.83 4.27
N PRO A 152 -20.43 13.57 4.78
CA PRO A 152 -20.58 14.99 4.54
C PRO A 152 -19.39 15.81 5.08
N GLU A 153 -19.06 16.91 4.40
CA GLU A 153 -17.96 17.81 4.80
C GLU A 153 -18.10 18.35 6.23
N ALA A 154 -19.32 18.62 6.70
CA ALA A 154 -19.54 19.12 8.05
C ALA A 154 -19.07 18.12 9.12
N GLU A 155 -19.36 16.83 8.92
CA GLU A 155 -18.93 15.75 9.82
C GLU A 155 -17.41 15.53 9.73
N ALA A 156 -16.86 15.58 8.52
CA ALA A 156 -15.41 15.49 8.32
C ALA A 156 -14.64 16.60 9.07
N ARG A 157 -15.15 17.84 8.99
CA ARG A 157 -14.55 19.00 9.67
C ARG A 157 -14.64 18.91 11.19
N ASP A 158 -15.72 18.36 11.72
CA ASP A 158 -15.87 18.12 13.16
C ASP A 158 -14.92 17.00 13.62
N TYR A 159 -14.93 15.86 12.92
CA TYR A 159 -14.10 14.71 13.22
C TYR A 159 -12.60 15.04 13.18
N LEU A 160 -12.17 15.78 12.15
CA LEU A 160 -10.78 16.20 11.92
C LEU A 160 -10.48 17.60 12.48
N ALA A 161 -11.30 18.13 13.40
CA ALA A 161 -11.09 19.45 13.98
C ALA A 161 -9.71 19.59 14.66
N GLY A 162 -9.18 18.50 15.23
CA GLY A 162 -7.82 18.48 15.79
C GLY A 162 -6.74 18.76 14.74
N LEU A 163 -6.85 18.13 13.57
CA LEU A 163 -5.96 18.35 12.43
C LEU A 163 -6.12 19.78 11.87
N LEU A 164 -7.37 20.24 11.72
CA LEU A 164 -7.69 21.56 11.14
C LEU A 164 -7.29 22.74 12.04
N ARG A 165 -7.00 22.51 13.32
CA ARG A 165 -6.45 23.53 14.23
C ARG A 165 -4.94 23.72 14.08
N VAL A 166 -4.23 22.76 13.51
CA VAL A 166 -2.81 22.91 13.20
C VAL A 166 -2.72 23.88 12.01
N GLU A 167 -1.91 24.93 12.14
CA GLU A 167 -1.76 25.93 11.10
C GLU A 167 -1.09 25.33 9.85
N ALA A 168 -1.88 25.18 8.78
CA ALA A 168 -1.39 24.71 7.49
C ALA A 168 -0.86 25.89 6.64
N ALA A 169 0.27 25.66 5.97
CA ALA A 169 0.83 26.57 4.97
C ALA A 169 0.04 26.54 3.65
N GLY A 170 -0.69 25.44 3.38
CA GLY A 170 -1.54 25.29 2.20
C GLY A 170 -2.59 24.20 2.39
N SER A 171 -3.72 24.33 1.69
CA SER A 171 -4.85 23.40 1.80
C SER A 171 -5.65 23.37 0.50
N ASP A 172 -5.96 22.17 0.00
CA ASP A 172 -6.89 21.98 -1.12
C ASP A 172 -8.00 20.94 -0.82
N VAL A 173 -8.24 20.68 0.47
CA VAL A 173 -9.27 19.73 0.94
C VAL A 173 -10.67 20.14 0.53
N ARG A 174 -11.45 19.19 0.03
CA ARG A 174 -12.82 19.37 -0.48
C ARG A 174 -13.53 18.04 -0.64
N MET A 175 -14.83 18.09 -0.89
CA MET A 175 -15.58 16.92 -1.37
C MET A 175 -15.10 16.50 -2.77
N MET A 176 -14.91 15.20 -2.98
CA MET A 176 -14.57 14.59 -4.27
C MET A 176 -14.89 13.10 -4.29
N THR A 177 -14.88 12.49 -5.48
CA THR A 177 -14.91 11.03 -5.61
C THR A 177 -13.55 10.42 -5.25
N VAL A 178 -13.51 9.17 -4.80
CA VAL A 178 -12.22 8.50 -4.53
C VAL A 178 -11.41 8.27 -5.79
N ALA A 179 -12.03 8.08 -6.95
CA ALA A 179 -11.31 8.03 -8.22
C ALA A 179 -10.54 9.34 -8.50
N ARG A 180 -11.13 10.49 -8.16
CA ARG A 180 -10.44 11.78 -8.27
C ARG A 180 -9.30 11.87 -7.29
N LEU A 181 -9.50 11.45 -6.03
CA LEU A 181 -8.45 11.41 -5.01
C LEU A 181 -7.25 10.56 -5.46
N ASN A 182 -7.49 9.33 -5.92
CA ASN A 182 -6.44 8.43 -6.38
C ASN A 182 -5.66 9.02 -7.58
N GLY A 183 -6.35 9.74 -8.47
CA GLY A 183 -5.72 10.47 -9.57
C GLY A 183 -4.81 11.64 -9.14
N LEU A 184 -4.99 12.20 -7.94
CA LEU A 184 -4.10 13.24 -7.39
C LEU A 184 -2.79 12.66 -6.87
N ASN A 185 -2.84 11.46 -6.27
CA ASN A 185 -1.69 10.80 -5.64
C ASN A 185 -0.77 10.05 -6.65
N ALA A 186 -1.24 9.78 -7.87
CA ALA A 186 -0.56 8.90 -8.83
C ALA A 186 0.43 9.60 -9.80
N LYS A 187 1.02 10.74 -9.43
CA LYS A 187 1.89 11.51 -10.34
C LYS A 187 3.35 11.08 -10.27
N PHE A 188 3.66 10.00 -10.98
CA PHE A 188 5.03 9.57 -11.21
C PHE A 188 5.52 10.11 -12.56
N GLU A 189 6.31 11.19 -12.55
CA GLU A 189 6.93 11.73 -13.75
C GLU A 189 7.88 10.70 -14.39
N HIS A 190 7.80 10.61 -15.72
CA HIS A 190 8.71 9.79 -16.53
C HIS A 190 10.12 10.40 -16.52
N GLY A 191 11.15 9.55 -16.48
CA GLY A 191 12.55 9.95 -16.59
C GLY A 191 13.29 10.10 -15.27
N LEU A 192 12.60 10.10 -14.13
CA LEU A 192 13.24 10.02 -12.81
C LEU A 192 13.50 8.57 -12.41
N ARG A 193 14.64 8.35 -11.74
CA ARG A 193 14.97 7.10 -11.08
C ARG A 193 14.14 7.00 -9.80
N ARG A 194 13.70 5.77 -9.45
CA ARG A 194 12.82 5.56 -8.30
C ARG A 194 13.20 4.31 -7.52
N LEU A 195 12.98 4.39 -6.22
CA LEU A 195 13.11 3.29 -5.27
C LEU A 195 11.93 3.36 -4.33
N MET A 196 11.20 2.25 -4.23
CA MET A 196 10.12 2.10 -3.28
C MET A 196 10.46 1.02 -2.27
N GLY A 197 9.93 1.16 -1.06
CA GLY A 197 9.97 0.14 -0.02
C GLY A 197 8.88 0.37 1.00
N SER A 198 8.75 -0.54 1.94
CA SER A 198 7.77 -0.47 3.02
C SER A 198 8.30 -1.01 4.34
N CYS A 199 7.61 -0.69 5.42
CA CYS A 199 7.67 -1.41 6.67
C CYS A 199 6.42 -1.15 7.49
N ASN A 200 6.06 -2.11 8.33
CA ASN A 200 4.94 -1.92 9.24
C ASN A 200 5.29 -0.95 10.39
N VAL A 201 4.27 -0.27 10.89
CA VAL A 201 4.32 0.68 12.00
C VAL A 201 3.26 0.32 13.03
N THR A 202 3.64 0.33 14.31
CA THR A 202 2.71 0.19 15.44
C THR A 202 2.51 1.51 16.17
N MET A 203 1.31 1.71 16.71
CA MET A 203 0.94 2.90 17.46
C MET A 203 1.22 2.72 18.96
N PRO A 204 1.44 3.82 19.72
CA PRO A 204 1.51 5.21 19.26
C PRO A 204 2.83 5.54 18.54
N LEU A 205 2.77 6.52 17.63
CA LEU A 205 3.97 7.05 16.98
C LEU A 205 4.83 7.86 17.95
N SER A 206 6.14 7.76 17.78
CA SER A 206 7.13 8.59 18.47
C SER A 206 7.40 9.87 17.66
N ALA A 207 7.05 11.03 18.22
CA ALA A 207 7.38 12.32 17.60
C ALA A 207 8.90 12.51 17.43
N ALA A 208 9.68 12.12 18.44
CA ALA A 208 11.14 12.15 18.37
C ALA A 208 11.67 11.17 17.30
N GLY A 209 11.10 9.96 17.23
CA GLY A 209 11.48 8.97 16.24
C GLY A 209 11.22 9.40 14.80
N LEU A 210 10.05 10.01 14.55
CA LEU A 210 9.72 10.58 13.24
C LEU A 210 10.52 11.84 12.91
N GLN A 211 10.90 12.65 13.91
CA GLN A 211 11.81 13.77 13.70
C GLN A 211 13.20 13.28 13.27
N GLU A 212 13.74 12.24 13.91
CA GLU A 212 15.01 11.61 13.49
C GLU A 212 14.92 11.05 12.05
N THR A 213 13.77 10.45 11.67
CA THR A 213 13.51 10.02 10.29
C THR A 213 13.51 11.21 9.32
N ALA A 214 12.87 12.31 9.69
CA ALA A 214 12.82 13.52 8.86
C ALA A 214 14.20 14.13 8.66
N ASP A 215 14.98 14.25 9.72
CA ASP A 215 16.34 14.78 9.68
C ASP A 215 17.25 13.90 8.80
N MET A 216 17.11 12.56 8.89
CA MET A 216 17.85 11.62 8.05
C MET A 216 17.50 11.79 6.56
N LEU A 217 16.20 11.87 6.24
CA LEU A 217 15.71 12.03 4.87
C LEU A 217 16.20 13.36 4.27
N TRP A 218 15.89 14.48 4.95
CA TRP A 218 16.21 15.81 4.46
C TRP A 218 17.71 16.07 4.40
N SER A 219 18.50 15.60 5.38
CA SER A 219 19.95 15.76 5.33
C SER A 219 20.56 15.07 4.12
N PHE A 220 20.03 13.92 3.70
CA PHE A 220 20.52 13.24 2.50
C PHE A 220 20.06 13.96 1.23
N CYS A 221 18.75 14.22 1.13
CA CYS A 221 18.15 14.79 -0.07
C CYS A 221 18.62 16.23 -0.35
N ASP A 222 18.82 17.06 0.67
CA ASP A 222 19.33 18.42 0.48
C ASP A 222 20.81 18.44 0.08
N GLY A 223 21.56 17.38 0.40
CA GLY A 223 22.95 17.20 -0.04
C GLY A 223 23.07 16.79 -1.50
N HIS A 224 21.98 16.31 -2.12
CA HIS A 224 21.96 15.70 -3.45
C HIS A 224 20.79 16.27 -4.25
N GLY A 225 21.04 17.30 -5.06
CA GLY A 225 19.99 17.97 -5.84
C GLY A 225 19.13 17.01 -6.69
N GLY A 226 17.89 17.40 -6.95
CA GLY A 226 16.96 16.60 -7.78
C GLY A 226 16.24 15.47 -7.03
N MET A 227 16.19 15.54 -5.69
CA MET A 227 15.55 14.53 -4.84
C MET A 227 14.19 14.93 -4.24
N GLY A 228 13.61 16.04 -4.72
CA GLY A 228 12.37 16.64 -4.20
C GLY A 228 11.09 15.80 -4.26
N THR A 229 11.14 14.63 -4.89
CA THR A 229 10.02 13.67 -4.94
C THR A 229 10.17 12.53 -3.93
N SER A 230 11.17 12.64 -3.04
CA SER A 230 11.44 11.66 -2.00
C SER A 230 10.58 11.93 -0.75
N ALA A 231 10.01 10.87 -0.19
CA ALA A 231 9.13 10.93 0.97
C ALA A 231 9.16 9.64 1.79
N ALA A 232 8.95 9.79 3.09
CA ALA A 232 8.52 8.71 3.99
C ALA A 232 7.08 9.00 4.41
N ILE A 233 6.18 8.05 4.18
CA ILE A 233 4.74 8.21 4.33
C ILE A 233 4.25 7.17 5.32
N VAL A 234 3.55 7.58 6.37
CA VAL A 234 2.86 6.66 7.28
C VAL A 234 1.36 6.73 7.00
N GLU A 235 0.75 5.58 6.72
CA GLU A 235 -0.66 5.46 6.33
C GLU A 235 -1.50 4.87 7.46
N PHE A 236 -2.50 5.62 7.91
CA PHE A 236 -3.41 5.25 8.99
C PHE A 236 -4.78 4.94 8.40
N PHE A 237 -5.23 3.70 8.56
CA PHE A 237 -6.54 3.27 8.11
C PHE A 237 -7.16 2.25 9.06
N PRO A 238 -8.46 2.00 8.99
CA PRO A 238 -9.14 1.12 9.94
C PRO A 238 -8.70 -0.33 9.70
N THR A 239 -7.97 -0.91 10.63
CA THR A 239 -7.45 -2.30 10.50
C THR A 239 -8.51 -3.36 10.79
N ARG A 240 -9.65 -2.97 11.39
CA ARG A 240 -10.72 -3.88 11.85
C ARG A 240 -11.20 -4.84 10.75
N LYS A 241 -11.53 -4.31 9.57
CA LYS A 241 -11.99 -5.13 8.43
C LYS A 241 -10.88 -6.01 7.87
N LEU A 242 -9.64 -5.51 7.78
CA LEU A 242 -8.49 -6.30 7.38
C LEU A 242 -8.30 -7.54 8.28
N ARG A 243 -8.55 -7.37 9.59
CA ARG A 243 -8.40 -8.39 10.64
C ARG A 243 -9.58 -9.36 10.75
N GLU A 244 -10.71 -9.13 10.06
CA GLU A 244 -11.80 -10.12 9.96
C GLU A 244 -11.37 -11.33 9.11
N VAL A 245 -10.38 -11.16 8.23
CA VAL A 245 -9.78 -12.24 7.45
C VAL A 245 -8.60 -12.83 8.23
N PRO A 246 -8.58 -14.16 8.48
CA PRO A 246 -7.43 -14.83 9.11
C PRO A 246 -6.13 -14.63 8.32
N GLN A 247 -4.98 -14.68 9.01
CA GLN A 247 -3.65 -14.53 8.37
C GLN A 247 -3.40 -15.53 7.23
N ASP A 248 -3.95 -16.74 7.35
CA ASP A 248 -3.84 -17.83 6.39
C ASP A 248 -5.06 -17.92 5.44
N GLY A 249 -5.99 -16.96 5.54
CA GLY A 249 -7.20 -16.91 4.71
C GLY A 249 -6.91 -16.63 3.23
N THR A 250 -5.79 -15.97 2.94
CA THR A 250 -5.23 -15.76 1.60
C THR A 250 -3.71 -15.87 1.65
N ALA A 251 -3.01 -15.84 0.51
CA ALA A 251 -1.55 -15.80 0.50
C ALA A 251 -0.97 -14.51 1.11
N HIS A 252 -1.73 -13.42 1.11
CA HIS A 252 -1.36 -12.17 1.76
C HIS A 252 -1.43 -12.32 3.28
N ALA A 253 -0.26 -12.31 3.92
CA ALA A 253 -0.08 -12.61 5.34
C ALA A 253 0.26 -11.38 6.20
N ASN A 254 -0.03 -10.16 5.75
CA ASN A 254 0.30 -8.94 6.51
C ASN A 254 -0.94 -8.29 7.15
N ARG A 255 -1.72 -9.07 7.92
CA ARG A 255 -2.94 -8.58 8.58
C ARG A 255 -2.67 -8.35 10.06
N GLY A 256 -3.10 -7.25 10.66
CA GLY A 256 -2.84 -7.04 12.07
C GLY A 256 -3.20 -5.66 12.55
N ASP A 257 -2.87 -5.40 13.81
CA ASP A 257 -3.07 -4.09 14.45
C ASP A 257 -1.84 -3.21 14.27
N HIS A 258 -1.51 -3.00 12.99
CA HIS A 258 -0.37 -2.22 12.54
C HIS A 258 -0.72 -1.55 11.21
N TYR A 259 0.08 -0.56 10.87
CA TYR A 259 -0.06 0.33 9.74
C TYR A 259 1.10 0.13 8.77
N ASP A 260 1.01 0.70 7.57
CA ASP A 260 2.14 0.70 6.63
C ASP A 260 2.88 2.04 6.68
N ALA A 261 4.21 1.98 6.58
CA ALA A 261 5.04 3.10 6.22
C ALA A 261 5.66 2.85 4.85
N ALA A 262 5.17 3.60 3.86
CA ALA A 262 5.69 3.60 2.52
C ALA A 262 6.91 4.53 2.40
N LEU A 263 7.94 4.05 1.73
CA LEU A 263 9.13 4.81 1.38
C LEU A 263 9.14 4.98 -0.14
N SER A 264 9.27 6.21 -0.60
CA SER A 264 9.39 6.52 -2.03
C SER A 264 10.52 7.50 -2.20
N PHE A 265 11.57 7.12 -2.91
CA PHE A 265 12.69 7.99 -3.26
C PHE A 265 12.69 8.23 -4.76
N GLY A 266 12.88 9.48 -5.17
CA GLY A 266 13.06 9.86 -6.56
C GLY A 266 14.34 10.67 -6.72
N TRP A 267 15.15 10.35 -7.72
CA TRP A 267 16.41 11.05 -8.00
C TRP A 267 16.74 11.03 -9.50
N ALA A 268 17.65 11.92 -9.94
CA ALA A 268 18.06 12.02 -11.33
C ALA A 268 19.42 11.36 -11.60
N ASP A 269 20.41 11.56 -10.72
CA ASP A 269 21.79 11.14 -10.95
C ASP A 269 21.99 9.64 -10.71
N PRO A 270 22.31 8.83 -11.75
CA PRO A 270 22.55 7.40 -11.58
C PRO A 270 23.73 7.07 -10.66
N ALA A 271 24.66 8.00 -10.40
CA ALA A 271 25.76 7.77 -9.46
C ALA A 271 25.27 7.56 -8.02
N LEU A 272 24.06 8.01 -7.68
CA LEU A 272 23.48 7.93 -6.34
C LEU A 272 22.71 6.62 -6.07
N ASP A 273 22.63 5.71 -7.04
CA ASP A 273 21.83 4.49 -6.95
C ASP A 273 22.08 3.69 -5.66
N ASP A 274 23.35 3.45 -5.33
CA ASP A 274 23.70 2.64 -4.16
C ASP A 274 23.51 3.41 -2.86
N GLU A 275 23.73 4.72 -2.87
CA GLU A 275 23.52 5.60 -1.71
C GLU A 275 22.04 5.73 -1.36
N VAL A 276 21.17 5.85 -2.37
CA VAL A 276 19.71 5.89 -2.18
C VAL A 276 19.19 4.55 -1.67
N ARG A 277 19.70 3.41 -2.18
CA ARG A 277 19.38 2.08 -1.61
C ARG A 277 19.79 1.97 -0.14
N GLN A 278 20.98 2.48 0.22
CA GLN A 278 21.42 2.51 1.61
C GLN A 278 20.57 3.44 2.48
N LEU A 279 20.17 4.61 1.97
CA LEU A 279 19.24 5.50 2.65
C LEU A 279 17.90 4.79 2.93
N GLY A 280 17.31 4.14 1.93
CA GLY A 280 16.04 3.42 2.09
C GLY A 280 16.09 2.37 3.21
N ARG A 281 17.19 1.61 3.30
CA ARG A 281 17.41 0.65 4.40
C ARG A 281 17.51 1.33 5.76
N ARG A 282 18.30 2.41 5.88
CA ARG A 282 18.47 3.14 7.14
C ARG A 282 17.19 3.80 7.62
N VAL A 283 16.42 4.42 6.72
CA VAL A 283 15.12 5.03 7.03
C VAL A 283 14.14 3.97 7.52
N ARG A 284 14.09 2.81 6.84
CA ARG A 284 13.25 1.69 7.27
C ARG A 284 13.63 1.20 8.67
N GLU A 285 14.91 0.91 8.90
CA GLU A 285 15.43 0.45 10.20
C GLU A 285 15.11 1.45 11.32
N GLN A 286 15.21 2.75 11.02
CA GLN A 286 14.87 3.83 11.94
C GLN A 286 13.38 3.83 12.32
N ILE A 287 12.48 3.71 11.35
CA ILE A 287 11.03 3.65 11.58
C ILE A 287 10.67 2.40 12.41
N VAL A 288 11.16 1.24 12.01
CA VAL A 288 10.97 -0.04 12.71
C VAL A 288 11.43 0.06 14.17
N ARG A 289 12.64 0.60 14.41
CA ARG A 289 13.21 0.78 15.75
C ARG A 289 12.36 1.69 16.64
N THR A 290 11.78 2.75 16.07
CA THR A 290 11.11 3.80 16.85
C THR A 290 9.61 3.59 17.02
N THR A 291 9.00 2.77 16.18
CA THR A 291 7.56 2.45 16.24
C THR A 291 7.29 1.14 16.99
N GLY A 292 8.30 0.29 17.21
CA GLY A 292 8.21 -0.92 18.01
C GLY A 292 7.86 -2.19 17.23
N HIS A 293 7.60 -2.08 15.92
CA HIS A 293 7.40 -3.24 15.05
C HIS A 293 8.73 -4.00 14.94
N GLY A 294 8.89 -5.10 15.70
CA GLY A 294 10.12 -5.89 15.81
C GLY A 294 10.76 -5.96 17.21
N ALA A 295 10.28 -5.16 18.18
CA ALA A 295 10.71 -5.29 19.59
C ALA A 295 9.97 -6.43 20.32
N SER A 296 8.76 -6.78 19.89
CA SER A 296 8.13 -8.08 20.16
C SER A 296 8.63 -9.06 19.10
N GLY A 297 9.57 -9.93 19.48
CA GLY A 297 10.34 -10.75 18.55
C GLY A 297 9.53 -11.52 17.49
N GLY A 298 10.18 -11.71 16.34
CA GLY A 298 9.85 -12.76 15.39
C GLY A 298 9.26 -12.27 14.08
N GLY A 299 10.06 -12.34 13.02
CA GLY A 299 9.53 -12.97 11.82
C GLY A 299 9.09 -14.39 12.21
N GLY A 300 7.81 -14.69 12.04
CA GLY A 300 7.22 -15.99 12.35
C GLY A 300 6.90 -16.20 13.84
N GLY A 301 5.62 -16.15 14.20
CA GLY A 301 5.11 -16.67 15.47
C GLY A 301 4.63 -15.61 16.45
N GLY A 302 3.33 -15.27 16.37
CA GLY A 302 2.63 -14.74 17.54
C GLY A 302 2.72 -15.76 18.68
N GLY A 303 2.92 -15.28 19.91
CA GLY A 303 3.26 -16.05 21.13
C GLY A 303 2.31 -17.19 21.56
N ASP A 304 1.33 -17.54 20.73
CA ASP A 304 0.35 -18.60 20.93
C ASP A 304 0.44 -19.72 19.87
N GLY A 305 1.52 -19.76 19.07
CA GLY A 305 1.66 -20.71 17.95
C GLY A 305 0.82 -20.33 16.72
N LYS A 306 0.45 -19.05 16.59
CA LYS A 306 -0.27 -18.50 15.44
C LYS A 306 0.67 -17.71 14.52
N ALA A 307 0.40 -17.73 13.23
CA ALA A 307 1.15 -16.98 12.24
C ALA A 307 1.20 -15.49 12.54
N GLY A 308 2.42 -14.94 12.57
CA GLY A 308 2.67 -13.50 12.72
C GLY A 308 2.57 -12.78 11.37
N PRO A 309 2.32 -11.46 11.35
CA PRO A 309 2.22 -10.72 10.11
C PRO A 309 3.56 -10.67 9.36
N ALA A 310 3.51 -10.75 8.04
CA ALA A 310 4.65 -10.43 7.18
C ALA A 310 5.06 -8.96 7.40
N GLY A 311 6.36 -8.65 7.52
CA GLY A 311 6.83 -7.32 7.91
C GLY A 311 6.81 -6.26 6.79
N ARG A 312 6.41 -6.63 5.57
CA ARG A 312 6.50 -5.80 4.36
C ARG A 312 5.26 -5.91 3.48
N TYR A 313 4.94 -4.82 2.79
CA TYR A 313 3.93 -4.81 1.74
C TYR A 313 4.59 -4.96 0.37
N VAL A 314 4.58 -6.19 -0.16
CA VAL A 314 5.30 -6.60 -1.39
C VAL A 314 5.05 -5.71 -2.62
N ASN A 315 3.88 -5.09 -2.74
CA ASN A 315 3.56 -4.20 -3.87
C ASN A 315 4.37 -2.90 -3.87
N MET A 316 4.98 -2.54 -2.73
CA MET A 316 5.81 -1.35 -2.57
C MET A 316 7.31 -1.67 -2.63
N GLU A 317 7.69 -2.94 -2.80
CA GLU A 317 9.08 -3.36 -2.69
C GLU A 317 9.76 -3.35 -4.06
N ALA A 318 10.72 -2.44 -4.25
CA ALA A 318 11.53 -2.40 -5.46
C ALA A 318 12.75 -3.34 -5.42
N GLU A 319 13.18 -3.73 -4.22
CA GLU A 319 14.27 -4.69 -4.00
C GLU A 319 13.73 -6.11 -3.77
N PRO A 320 14.51 -7.16 -4.05
CA PRO A 320 14.12 -8.53 -3.73
C PRO A 320 13.79 -8.70 -2.24
N VAL A 321 12.63 -9.28 -1.95
CA VAL A 321 12.16 -9.65 -0.62
C VAL A 321 12.22 -11.17 -0.48
N ARG A 322 12.71 -11.64 0.67
CA ARG A 322 12.72 -13.08 0.97
C ARG A 322 11.29 -13.59 1.08
N PRO A 323 10.98 -14.81 0.61
CA PRO A 323 9.62 -15.35 0.72
C PRO A 323 9.03 -15.29 2.13
N GLU A 324 9.85 -15.50 3.16
CA GLU A 324 9.42 -15.46 4.57
C GLU A 324 9.04 -14.03 5.00
N GLU A 325 9.70 -13.01 4.46
CA GLU A 325 9.36 -11.61 4.69
C GLU A 325 8.13 -11.16 3.88
N ALA A 326 7.86 -11.83 2.74
CA ALA A 326 6.75 -11.53 1.84
C ALA A 326 5.44 -12.20 2.24
N TYR A 327 5.50 -13.47 2.68
CA TYR A 327 4.33 -14.32 2.92
C TYR A 327 4.29 -14.92 4.32
N GLY A 328 5.29 -14.69 5.17
CA GLY A 328 5.32 -15.24 6.52
C GLY A 328 5.13 -16.76 6.53
N ASP A 329 4.24 -17.23 7.41
CA ASP A 329 3.95 -18.65 7.57
C ASP A 329 3.24 -19.28 6.34
N ASN A 330 2.74 -18.48 5.41
CA ASN A 330 2.10 -18.98 4.19
C ASN A 330 3.10 -19.53 3.16
N VAL A 331 4.42 -19.32 3.34
CA VAL A 331 5.46 -19.81 2.42
C VAL A 331 5.33 -21.32 2.19
N GLU A 332 5.16 -22.11 3.25
CA GLU A 332 5.11 -23.56 3.12
C GLU A 332 3.86 -24.02 2.36
N ARG A 333 2.72 -23.38 2.63
CA ARG A 333 1.48 -23.65 1.92
C ARG A 333 1.55 -23.27 0.44
N LEU A 334 2.33 -22.25 0.08
CA LEU A 334 2.53 -21.82 -1.32
C LEU A 334 3.32 -22.82 -2.17
N ARG A 335 4.16 -23.67 -1.57
CA ARG A 335 4.94 -24.70 -2.30
C ARG A 335 4.03 -25.70 -3.03
N GLY A 336 2.95 -26.12 -2.39
CA GLY A 336 2.00 -27.08 -2.97
C GLY A 336 1.37 -26.59 -4.29
N PRO A 337 0.67 -25.44 -4.30
CA PRO A 337 0.20 -24.82 -5.53
C PRO A 337 1.32 -24.56 -6.54
N LYS A 338 2.53 -24.17 -6.10
CA LYS A 338 3.64 -23.92 -7.01
C LYS A 338 4.05 -25.18 -7.77
N ALA A 339 4.27 -26.28 -7.05
CA ALA A 339 4.59 -27.58 -7.63
C ALA A 339 3.48 -28.10 -8.55
N ARG A 340 2.22 -27.74 -8.29
CA ARG A 340 1.08 -28.17 -9.11
C ARG A 340 0.88 -27.34 -10.38
N TRP A 341 0.99 -26.02 -10.27
CA TRP A 341 0.55 -25.07 -11.31
C TRP A 341 1.72 -24.48 -12.11
N ASP A 342 2.95 -24.55 -11.59
CA ASP A 342 4.17 -24.08 -12.26
C ASP A 342 5.40 -24.85 -11.75
N ALA A 343 5.43 -26.17 -11.96
CA ALA A 343 6.46 -27.09 -11.46
C ALA A 343 7.87 -26.74 -11.94
N ASP A 344 7.99 -26.25 -13.18
CA ASP A 344 9.26 -25.87 -13.79
C ASP A 344 9.69 -24.43 -13.44
N ASN A 345 8.91 -23.76 -12.58
CA ASN A 345 9.16 -22.39 -12.12
C ASN A 345 9.34 -21.38 -13.27
N VAL A 346 8.48 -21.49 -14.29
CA VAL A 346 8.47 -20.59 -15.44
C VAL A 346 8.22 -19.14 -14.98
N PHE A 347 7.32 -18.94 -14.03
CA PHE A 347 7.02 -17.63 -13.45
C PHE A 347 7.80 -17.42 -12.14
N HIS A 348 8.98 -16.81 -12.25
CA HIS A 348 9.93 -16.63 -11.13
C HIS A 348 10.39 -15.17 -10.95
N SER A 349 9.78 -14.22 -11.66
CA SER A 349 10.29 -12.83 -11.69
C SER A 349 10.08 -12.04 -10.40
N TRP A 350 9.15 -12.45 -9.52
CA TRP A 350 8.75 -11.68 -8.33
C TRP A 350 8.57 -12.58 -7.11
N PHE A 351 9.32 -12.28 -6.03
CA PHE A 351 9.26 -12.90 -4.69
C PHE A 351 8.89 -14.39 -4.70
N GLY A 352 9.59 -15.18 -5.52
CA GLY A 352 9.18 -16.54 -5.87
C GLY A 352 9.38 -17.53 -4.73
N VAL A 353 8.38 -18.37 -4.50
CA VAL A 353 8.52 -19.62 -3.76
C VAL A 353 8.85 -20.71 -4.78
N ALA A 354 9.82 -21.58 -4.48
CA ALA A 354 10.08 -22.79 -5.27
C ALA A 354 9.26 -23.97 -4.71
N GLY A 355 8.73 -24.79 -5.62
CA GLY A 355 7.92 -25.98 -5.31
C GLY A 355 8.64 -27.05 -4.50
#